data_AF-A0A538R386-F1
#
_entry.id   AF-A0A538R386-F1
#
_cell.length_a   1.000
_cell.length_b   1.000
_cell.length_c   1.000
_cell.angle_alpha   90.00
_cell.angle_beta   90.00
_cell.angle_gamma   90.00
#
_symmetry.space_group_name_H-M   'P 1'
#
loop_
_entity.id
_entity.type
_entity.pdbx_description
1 polymer ?
#
loop_
_entity_poly.entity_id
_entity_poly.type
_entity_poly.pdbx_seq_one_letter_code
_entity_poly.pdbx_strand_id
1 'polypeptide(L)'
;MLGAGTSGLTQQPPPTAPPTAPPPGGPRPAMGRHPHITRAAGALRNAARQLGEAAHDYGGHRARALELVRQAEGELREAIAYARAHPGEFNEPK
;
A
#
# COMPACT_ATOMS: atom_id res chain seq x y z
N MET A 1 40.87 -7.17 -67.97
CA MET A 1 40.55 -5.90 -67.26
C MET A 1 39.29 -6.17 -66.44
N LEU A 2 39.41 -6.67 -65.19
CA LEU A 2 39.52 -5.92 -63.93
C LEU A 2 38.27 -5.08 -63.59
N GLY A 3 37.59 -5.47 -62.50
CA GLY A 3 36.51 -4.73 -61.81
C GLY A 3 35.46 -5.70 -61.26
N ALA A 4 35.60 -6.37 -60.11
CA ALA A 4 35.65 -5.86 -58.72
C ALA A 4 34.49 -4.91 -58.38
N GLY A 5 33.54 -5.40 -57.57
CA GLY A 5 32.46 -4.58 -57.03
C GLY A 5 31.34 -5.36 -56.31
N THR A 6 31.67 -6.23 -55.35
CA THR A 6 30.66 -6.79 -54.43
C THR A 6 30.52 -5.87 -53.22
N SER A 7 29.44 -5.10 -53.16
CA SER A 7 29.03 -4.28 -52.01
C SER A 7 27.52 -4.05 -52.13
N GLY A 8 26.67 -4.25 -51.11
CA GLY A 8 26.89 -4.69 -49.76
C GLY A 8 25.55 -4.76 -49.00
N LEU A 9 25.66 -5.12 -47.73
CA LEU A 9 24.77 -4.77 -46.62
C LEU A 9 23.37 -5.42 -46.63
N THR A 10 23.36 -6.66 -46.13
CA THR A 10 22.29 -7.14 -45.25
C THR A 10 21.95 -6.05 -44.21
N GLN A 11 20.74 -5.50 -44.32
CA GLN A 11 20.18 -4.62 -43.32
C GLN A 11 19.96 -5.45 -42.04
N GLN A 12 20.82 -5.22 -41.05
CA GLN A 12 20.66 -5.77 -39.70
C GLN A 12 19.44 -5.07 -39.06
N PRO A 13 18.46 -5.81 -38.50
CA PRO A 13 17.37 -5.18 -37.78
C PRO A 13 17.92 -4.39 -36.58
N PRO A 14 17.26 -3.29 -36.16
CA PRO A 14 17.70 -2.52 -35.01
C PRO A 14 17.74 -3.42 -33.77
N PRO A 15 18.73 -3.25 -32.88
CA PRO A 15 18.65 -3.84 -31.55
C PRO A 15 17.45 -3.21 -30.83
N THR A 16 16.36 -3.96 -30.69
CA THR A 16 15.33 -3.63 -29.71
C THR A 16 15.98 -3.71 -28.35
N ALA A 17 16.35 -2.55 -27.82
CA ALA A 17 16.76 -2.38 -26.44
C ALA A 17 15.71 -3.05 -25.51
N PRO A 18 16.14 -3.65 -24.40
CA PRO A 18 15.24 -4.32 -23.46
C PRO A 18 14.16 -3.34 -22.97
N PRO A 19 12.96 -3.82 -22.59
CA PRO A 19 12.01 -2.98 -21.88
C PRO A 19 12.73 -2.39 -20.67
N THR A 20 12.83 -1.07 -20.62
CA THR A 20 13.36 -0.31 -19.49
C THR A 20 12.69 -0.83 -18.23
N ALA A 21 13.42 -1.64 -17.46
CA ALA A 21 13.00 -2.04 -16.13
C ALA A 21 12.71 -0.74 -15.33
N PRO A 22 11.59 -0.66 -14.60
CA PRO A 22 11.36 0.48 -13.74
C PRO A 22 12.55 0.65 -12.78
N PRO A 23 13.03 1.88 -12.53
CA PRO A 23 14.19 2.10 -11.69
C PRO A 23 13.98 1.46 -10.30
N PRO A 24 14.95 0.71 -9.76
CA PRO A 24 14.86 0.24 -8.39
C PRO A 24 15.00 1.44 -7.47
N GLY A 25 13.91 1.82 -6.79
CA GLY A 25 13.99 2.74 -5.65
C GLY A 25 13.52 4.17 -5.89
N GLY A 26 12.48 4.40 -6.71
CA GLY A 26 11.64 5.58 -6.47
C GLY A 26 11.10 5.53 -5.04
N PRO A 27 11.02 6.66 -4.30
CA PRO A 27 10.44 6.67 -2.96
C PRO A 27 9.03 6.09 -3.08
N ARG A 28 8.86 4.87 -2.54
CA ARG A 28 7.52 4.27 -2.45
C ARG A 28 6.67 5.30 -1.73
N PRO A 29 5.50 5.68 -2.28
CA PRO A 29 4.62 6.62 -1.59
C PRO A 29 4.48 6.13 -0.15
N ALA A 30 4.57 7.05 0.81
CA ALA A 30 4.65 6.81 2.25
C ALA A 30 3.39 6.14 2.86
N MET A 31 2.68 5.32 2.07
CA MET A 31 1.65 4.37 2.45
C MET A 31 2.14 3.29 3.46
N GLY A 32 3.35 3.39 3.98
CA GLY A 32 4.08 2.23 4.50
C GLY A 32 4.85 2.39 5.81
N ARG A 33 4.62 3.41 6.64
CA ARG A 33 5.33 3.51 7.95
C ARG A 33 4.62 2.90 9.14
N HIS A 34 3.32 2.65 9.05
CA HIS A 34 2.53 2.18 10.19
C HIS A 34 1.72 0.92 9.88
N PRO A 35 2.37 -0.22 9.55
CA PRO A 35 1.66 -1.45 9.19
C PRO A 35 0.76 -1.97 10.33
N HIS A 36 1.17 -1.77 11.59
CA HIS A 36 0.38 -2.22 12.75
C HIS A 36 -0.91 -1.43 12.92
N ILE A 37 -0.86 -0.09 12.83
CA ILE A 37 -2.04 0.75 13.02
C ILE A 37 -3.06 0.52 11.89
N THR A 38 -2.58 0.37 10.65
CA THR A 38 -3.44 0.09 9.50
C THR A 38 -4.09 -1.29 9.61
N ARG A 39 -3.34 -2.31 10.07
CA ARG A 39 -3.88 -3.65 10.34
C ARG A 39 -4.92 -3.62 11.46
N ALA A 40 -4.65 -2.91 12.56
CA ALA A 40 -5.58 -2.77 13.67
C ALA A 40 -6.89 -2.08 13.21
N ALA A 41 -6.81 -1.00 12.44
CA ALA A 41 -7.98 -0.34 11.86
C ALA A 41 -8.79 -1.28 10.97
N GLY A 42 -8.12 -2.12 10.17
CA GLY A 42 -8.78 -3.16 9.38
C GLY A 42 -9.48 -4.22 10.22
N ALA A 43 -8.85 -4.66 11.31
CA ALA A 43 -9.42 -5.64 12.23
C ALA A 43 -10.65 -5.10 12.97
N LEU A 44 -10.59 -3.85 13.45
CA LEU A 44 -11.73 -3.18 14.08
C LEU A 44 -12.90 -3.03 13.11
N ARG A 45 -12.65 -2.61 11.86
CA ARG A 45 -13.69 -2.54 10.83
C ARG A 45 -14.39 -3.87 10.59
N ASN A 46 -13.64 -4.96 10.61
CA ASN A 46 -14.20 -6.30 10.51
C ASN A 46 -15.06 -6.62 11.74
N ALA A 47 -14.53 -6.39 12.95
CA ALA A 47 -15.26 -6.60 14.19
C ALA A 47 -16.58 -5.80 14.24
N ALA A 48 -16.56 -4.53 13.84
CA ALA A 48 -17.76 -3.69 13.78
C ALA A 48 -18.83 -4.26 12.86
N ARG A 49 -18.44 -4.82 11.71
CA ARG A 49 -19.37 -5.50 10.80
C ARG A 49 -19.94 -6.77 11.41
N GLN A 50 -19.09 -7.64 11.97
CA GLN A 50 -19.53 -8.89 12.58
C GLN A 50 -20.47 -8.65 13.76
N LEU A 51 -20.16 -7.66 14.60
CA LEU A 51 -21.06 -7.21 15.65
C LEU A 51 -22.35 -6.65 15.03
N GLY A 52 -22.25 -5.80 14.02
CA GLY A 52 -23.37 -5.27 13.22
C GLY A 52 -24.38 -6.33 12.77
N GLU A 53 -23.87 -7.46 12.28
CA GLU A 53 -24.65 -8.59 11.73
C GLU A 53 -25.14 -9.58 12.81
N ALA A 54 -24.62 -9.52 14.04
CA ALA A 54 -24.98 -10.46 15.10
C ALA A 54 -26.46 -10.34 15.51
N ALA A 55 -27.16 -11.49 15.54
CA ALA A 55 -28.59 -11.57 15.81
C ALA A 55 -28.98 -11.31 17.27
N HIS A 56 -28.05 -11.49 18.21
CA HIS A 56 -28.31 -11.39 19.65
C HIS A 56 -27.46 -10.28 20.27
N ASP A 57 -28.05 -9.58 21.25
CA ASP A 57 -27.36 -8.50 21.96
C ASP A 57 -26.54 -9.00 23.18
N TYR A 58 -26.69 -10.29 23.54
CA TYR A 58 -26.00 -10.92 24.68
C TYR A 58 -26.06 -10.08 25.95
N GLY A 59 -27.26 -9.62 26.33
CA GLY A 59 -27.44 -8.76 27.52
C GLY A 59 -26.98 -7.31 27.33
N GLY A 60 -26.88 -6.82 26.10
CA GLY A 60 -26.41 -5.46 25.77
C GLY A 60 -24.90 -5.38 25.49
N HIS A 61 -24.17 -6.48 25.68
CA HIS A 61 -22.73 -6.51 25.47
C HIS A 61 -22.35 -6.34 24.01
N ARG A 62 -23.15 -6.84 23.06
CA ARG A 62 -22.83 -6.67 21.64
C ARG A 62 -23.02 -5.22 21.19
N ALA A 63 -24.08 -4.55 21.61
CA ALA A 63 -24.26 -3.12 21.37
C ALA A 63 -23.13 -2.29 21.99
N ARG A 64 -22.76 -2.59 23.25
CA ARG A 64 -21.65 -1.91 23.92
C ARG A 64 -20.30 -2.16 23.24
N ALA A 65 -20.03 -3.38 22.81
CA ALA A 65 -18.82 -3.71 22.07
C ALA A 65 -18.77 -2.96 20.73
N LEU A 66 -19.89 -2.86 20.01
CA LEU A 66 -19.96 -2.13 18.74
C LEU A 66 -19.65 -0.64 18.91
N GLU A 67 -20.14 -0.03 19.99
CA GLU A 67 -19.83 1.37 20.32
C GLU A 67 -18.33 1.56 20.56
N LEU A 68 -17.72 0.73 21.42
CA LEU A 68 -16.30 0.79 21.75
C LEU A 68 -15.41 0.58 20.52
N VAL A 69 -15.77 -0.37 19.65
CA VAL A 69 -15.04 -0.62 18.39
C VAL A 69 -15.08 0.62 17.49
N ARG A 70 -16.24 1.28 17.35
CA ARG A 70 -16.37 2.51 16.55
C ARG A 70 -15.59 3.68 17.13
N GLN A 71 -15.54 3.81 18.45
CA GLN A 71 -14.70 4.81 19.11
C GLN A 71 -13.22 4.54 18.80
N ALA A 72 -12.76 3.29 18.96
CA ALA A 72 -11.38 2.92 18.63
C ALA A 72 -11.05 3.13 17.15
N GLU A 73 -11.97 2.87 16.22
CA GLU A 73 -11.79 3.22 14.80
C GLU A 73 -11.64 4.73 14.56
N GLY A 74 -12.29 5.57 15.36
CA GLY A 74 -12.08 7.01 15.36
C GLY A 74 -10.64 7.36 15.72
N GLU A 75 -10.19 6.89 16.89
CA GLU A 75 -8.82 7.15 17.38
C GLU A 75 -7.75 6.67 16.42
N LEU A 76 -7.91 5.49 15.80
CA LEU A 76 -6.94 4.99 14.83
C LEU A 76 -6.91 5.81 13.55
N ARG A 77 -8.05 6.38 13.12
CA ARG A 77 -8.08 7.29 11.96
C ARG A 77 -7.35 8.59 12.26
N GLU A 78 -7.58 9.17 13.45
CA GLU A 78 -6.88 10.36 13.90
C GLU A 78 -5.38 10.11 14.04
N ALA A 79 -4.97 8.96 14.60
CA ALA A 79 -3.57 8.60 14.70
C ALA A 79 -2.90 8.41 13.33
N ILE A 80 -3.60 7.82 12.35
CA ILE A 80 -3.12 7.73 10.96
C ILE A 80 -3.00 9.12 10.34
N ALA A 81 -3.99 10.00 10.55
CA ALA A 81 -3.95 11.38 10.06
C ALA A 81 -2.78 12.16 10.68
N TYR A 82 -2.58 12.03 12.00
CA TYR A 82 -1.46 12.61 12.72
C TYR A 82 -0.13 12.11 12.16
N ALA A 83 0.04 10.80 12.00
CA ALA A 83 1.27 10.22 11.45
C ALA A 83 1.57 10.70 10.03
N ARG A 84 0.53 10.91 9.21
CA ARG A 84 0.68 11.49 7.86
C ARG A 84 1.07 12.97 7.90
N ALA A 85 0.58 13.72 8.88
CA ALA A 85 0.93 15.13 9.09
C ALA A 85 2.34 15.31 9.72
N HIS A 86 2.81 14.33 10.48
CA HIS A 86 4.09 14.39 11.21
C HIS A 86 5.04 13.26 10.76
N PRO A 87 5.44 13.18 9.47
CA PRO A 87 6.25 12.07 8.97
C PRO A 87 7.65 11.98 9.58
N GLY A 88 8.17 13.07 10.17
CA GLY A 88 9.49 13.12 10.82
C GLY A 88 9.54 12.37 12.15
N GLU A 89 8.52 12.51 12.99
CA GLU A 89 8.43 11.93 14.35
C GLU A 89 8.41 10.39 14.35
N PHE A 90 8.08 9.79 13.21
CA PHE A 90 7.97 8.33 13.06
C PHE A 90 8.97 7.75 12.06
N ASN A 91 9.99 8.54 11.68
CA ASN A 91 11.08 8.10 10.81
C ASN A 91 12.39 7.83 11.55
N GLU A 92 12.40 7.97 12.87
CA GLU A 92 13.60 7.71 13.65
C GLU A 92 13.80 6.19 13.85
N PRO A 93 14.98 5.65 13.51
CA PRO A 93 15.33 4.28 13.84
C PRO A 93 15.44 4.16 15.36
N LYS A 94 14.71 3.20 15.94
CA LYS A 94 14.80 2.82 17.36
C LYS A 94 15.97 1.86 17.59
#